data_AF-A0A0G0AZB0-F1
#
_entry.id   AF-A0A0G0AZB0-F1
#
_cell.length_a   1.000
_cell.length_b   1.000
_cell.length_c   1.000
_cell.angle_alpha   90.00
_cell.angle_beta   90.00
_cell.angle_gamma   90.00
#
_symmetry.space_group_name_H-M   'P 1'
#
loop_
_entity.id
_entity.type
_entity.pdbx_description
1 polymer ?
#
loop_
_entity_poly.entity_id
_entity_poly.type
_entity_poly.pdbx_seq_one_letter_code
_entity_poly.pdbx_strand_id
1 'polypeptide(L)'
;MKILTKIFIGIFIFIIIYFSFNALTTNPNLLNESDSLTYHIPIAESILKGNILNPPNLSHGLGFYPAVGEVILSIFILLGIPLGFFNIVAIIILFFVLKILSDEYGINKYVSNIFSVSVITLNSIIRLIPNQTIDIWLLIFFSLALLFIKKFENEKLKSLLPLGLSLGLIIGVKYSGLVYLLILFLVYFKVIFKKINIKNLIYLFLPILTIGGFWYFRNYLLINNPFYPINILGFTGSSDFQLVETYKPLLTSNGLYLFVEALISEYLIWVLIPIFLFISKSKINKSLIVISVLNFIPFLFFPSDFSRQIITSNMRFLYVSIMPLILLCFISVENTKFEKLLYILSLLSSISILSQFNYYPKLILFWLTIFILIYTNHKK
;
A
#
# COMPACT_ATOMS: atom_id res chain seq x y z
N MET A 1 -8.84 5.48 25.66
CA MET A 1 -7.70 5.72 24.76
C MET A 1 -6.48 4.86 25.04
N LYS A 2 -5.71 5.08 26.12
CA LYS A 2 -4.48 4.31 26.40
C LYS A 2 -4.64 2.78 26.30
N ILE A 3 -5.72 2.23 26.86
CA ILE A 3 -6.05 0.78 26.80
C ILE A 3 -6.24 0.33 25.36
N LEU A 4 -7.04 1.07 24.61
CA LEU A 4 -7.38 0.70 23.24
C LEU A 4 -6.15 0.72 22.35
N THR A 5 -5.33 1.77 22.43
CA THR A 5 -4.03 1.84 21.75
C THR A 5 -3.14 0.65 22.09
N LYS A 6 -3.10 0.25 23.37
CA LYS A 6 -2.35 -0.94 23.82
C LYS A 6 -2.88 -2.21 23.15
N ILE A 7 -4.20 -2.39 23.03
CA ILE A 7 -4.81 -3.53 22.33
C ILE A 7 -4.40 -3.55 20.85
N PHE A 8 -4.50 -2.41 20.14
CA PHE A 8 -4.08 -2.34 18.73
C PHE A 8 -2.59 -2.65 18.54
N ILE A 9 -1.72 -2.15 19.42
CA ILE A 9 -0.29 -2.51 19.40
C ILE A 9 -0.11 -4.00 19.65
N GLY A 10 -0.88 -4.61 20.56
CA GLY A 10 -0.90 -6.04 20.78
C GLY A 10 -1.30 -6.84 19.54
N ILE A 11 -2.34 -6.40 18.82
CA ILE A 11 -2.77 -6.99 17.54
C ILE A 11 -1.64 -6.92 16.50
N PHE A 12 -1.00 -5.76 16.37
CA PHE A 12 0.11 -5.58 15.45
C PHE A 12 1.30 -6.49 15.78
N ILE A 13 1.72 -6.54 17.05
CA ILE A 13 2.80 -7.43 17.51
C ILE A 13 2.43 -8.90 17.24
N PHE A 14 1.19 -9.30 17.52
CA PHE A 14 0.70 -10.66 17.23
C PHE A 14 0.84 -11.01 15.74
N ILE A 15 0.42 -10.10 14.85
CA ILE A 15 0.56 -10.27 13.39
C ILE A 15 2.03 -10.47 13.01
N ILE A 16 2.94 -9.63 13.52
CA ILE A 16 4.37 -9.77 13.25
C ILE A 16 4.90 -11.13 13.72
N ILE A 17 4.60 -11.54 14.95
CA ILE A 17 5.05 -12.81 15.50
C ILE A 17 4.51 -13.99 14.69
N TYR A 18 3.20 -13.98 14.40
CA TYR A 18 2.52 -15.03 13.65
C TYR A 18 3.12 -15.22 12.27
N PHE A 19 3.25 -14.14 11.49
CA PHE A 19 3.82 -14.24 10.15
C PHE A 19 5.32 -14.51 10.16
N SER A 20 6.07 -14.04 11.17
CA SER A 20 7.49 -14.36 11.31
C SER A 20 7.69 -15.84 11.58
N PHE A 21 6.86 -16.44 12.45
CA PHE A 21 6.85 -17.87 12.68
C PHE A 21 6.55 -18.64 11.39
N ASN A 22 5.52 -18.22 10.63
CA ASN A 22 5.22 -18.84 9.34
C ASN A 22 6.37 -18.69 8.35
N ALA A 23 7.01 -17.52 8.26
CA ALA A 23 8.14 -17.28 7.36
C ALA A 23 9.36 -18.16 7.69
N LEU A 24 9.56 -18.50 8.96
CA LEU A 24 10.65 -19.38 9.41
C LEU A 24 10.35 -20.87 9.25
N THR A 25 9.07 -21.26 9.34
CA THR A 25 8.67 -22.68 9.40
C THR A 25 8.06 -23.20 8.10
N THR A 26 7.59 -22.32 7.22
CA THR A 26 7.01 -22.71 5.93
C THR A 26 8.12 -23.21 5.02
N ASN A 27 7.96 -24.42 4.51
CA ASN A 27 8.85 -24.95 3.49
C ASN A 27 8.79 -24.05 2.24
N PRO A 28 9.91 -23.52 1.73
CA PRO A 28 9.94 -22.67 0.53
C PRO A 28 9.23 -23.29 -0.68
N ASN A 29 9.22 -24.62 -0.81
CA ASN A 29 8.54 -25.33 -1.89
C ASN A 29 7.00 -25.28 -1.80
N LEU A 30 6.45 -24.85 -0.66
CA LEU A 30 5.02 -24.65 -0.45
C LEU A 30 4.57 -23.20 -0.72
N LEU A 31 5.50 -22.31 -1.09
CA LEU A 31 5.12 -21.00 -1.61
C LEU A 31 4.35 -21.21 -2.92
N ASN A 32 3.07 -20.84 -2.93
CA ASN A 32 2.18 -21.04 -4.08
C ASN A 32 1.41 -19.74 -4.39
N GLU A 33 2.13 -18.62 -4.43
CA GLU A 33 1.59 -17.34 -4.88
C GLU A 33 2.13 -17.01 -6.27
N SER A 34 1.20 -16.86 -7.21
CA SER A 34 1.49 -16.80 -8.64
C SER A 34 2.40 -15.63 -9.01
N ASP A 35 2.12 -14.41 -8.51
CA ASP A 35 2.89 -13.22 -8.89
C ASP A 35 4.34 -13.32 -8.39
N SER A 36 4.51 -13.80 -7.15
CA SER A 36 5.81 -13.99 -6.49
C SER A 36 6.72 -14.91 -7.29
N LEU A 37 6.20 -16.06 -7.71
CA LEU A 37 6.95 -17.08 -8.45
C LEU A 37 7.11 -16.73 -9.93
N THR A 38 6.09 -16.12 -10.55
CA THR A 38 6.08 -15.86 -11.99
C THR A 38 7.08 -14.77 -12.35
N TYR A 39 7.18 -13.70 -11.56
CA TYR A 39 8.04 -12.58 -11.95
C TYR A 39 8.75 -11.84 -10.82
N HIS A 40 8.21 -11.71 -9.61
CA HIS A 40 8.90 -10.95 -8.57
C HIS A 40 10.24 -11.58 -8.15
N ILE A 41 10.25 -12.87 -7.81
CA ILE A 41 11.48 -13.59 -7.44
C ILE A 41 12.45 -13.71 -8.64
N PRO A 42 12.02 -14.14 -9.84
CA PRO A 42 12.90 -14.19 -11.02
C PRO A 42 13.54 -12.86 -11.39
N ILE A 43 12.81 -11.74 -11.29
CA ILE A 43 13.36 -10.40 -11.54
C ILE A 43 14.41 -10.05 -10.48
N ALA A 44 14.13 -10.30 -9.19
CA ALA A 44 15.08 -10.06 -8.11
C ALA A 44 16.38 -10.87 -8.28
N GLU A 45 16.28 -12.15 -8.64
CA GLU A 45 17.45 -13.00 -8.94
C GLU A 45 18.23 -12.49 -10.16
N SER A 46 17.54 -12.02 -11.20
CA SER A 46 18.18 -11.45 -12.39
C SER A 46 18.97 -10.19 -12.04
N ILE A 47 18.41 -9.32 -11.19
CA ILE A 47 19.09 -8.11 -10.68
C ILE A 47 20.38 -8.49 -9.93
N LEU A 48 20.36 -9.52 -9.08
CA LEU A 48 21.57 -9.99 -8.37
C LEU A 48 22.66 -10.51 -9.28
N LYS A 49 22.28 -11.10 -10.42
CA LYS A 49 23.23 -11.56 -11.45
C LYS A 49 23.82 -10.40 -12.26
N GLY A 50 23.51 -9.14 -11.92
CA GLY A 50 23.97 -7.95 -12.62
C GLY A 50 23.14 -7.59 -13.86
N ASN A 51 22.04 -8.30 -14.11
CA ASN A 51 21.24 -8.14 -15.32
C ASN A 51 20.17 -7.03 -15.22
N ILE A 52 20.47 -5.93 -14.51
CA ILE A 52 19.51 -4.83 -14.32
C ILE A 52 19.12 -4.17 -15.65
N LEU A 53 20.05 -4.12 -16.60
CA LEU A 53 19.86 -3.61 -17.97
C LEU A 53 19.37 -4.69 -18.96
N ASN A 54 19.38 -5.97 -18.58
CA ASN A 54 18.96 -7.09 -19.43
C ASN A 54 17.87 -7.88 -18.69
N PRO A 55 16.62 -7.38 -18.65
CA PRO A 55 15.55 -8.00 -17.88
C PRO A 55 15.35 -9.47 -18.28
N PRO A 56 14.97 -10.35 -17.33
CA PRO A 56 14.74 -11.76 -17.65
C PRO A 56 13.60 -11.90 -18.66
N ASN A 57 13.73 -12.85 -19.59
CA ASN A 57 12.69 -13.14 -20.56
C ASN A 57 11.57 -13.94 -19.89
N LEU A 58 10.59 -13.22 -19.34
CA LEU A 58 9.41 -13.78 -18.68
C LEU A 58 8.18 -13.68 -19.58
N SER A 59 7.20 -14.53 -19.32
CA SER A 59 5.94 -14.54 -20.06
C SER A 59 5.29 -13.15 -20.08
N HIS A 60 4.62 -12.82 -21.19
CA HIS A 60 3.95 -11.54 -21.41
C HIS A 60 4.82 -10.28 -21.22
N GLY A 61 6.16 -10.42 -21.22
CA GLY A 61 7.07 -9.28 -21.02
C GLY A 61 7.16 -8.78 -19.58
N LEU A 62 6.76 -9.58 -18.59
CA LEU A 62 6.74 -9.17 -17.17
C LEU A 62 8.10 -8.75 -16.62
N GLY A 63 9.21 -9.25 -17.20
CA GLY A 63 10.57 -8.86 -16.81
C GLY A 63 10.88 -7.37 -17.01
N PHE A 64 10.12 -6.68 -17.86
CA PHE A 64 10.31 -5.25 -18.15
C PHE A 64 9.64 -4.33 -17.13
N TYR A 65 8.92 -4.85 -16.15
CA TYR A 65 8.28 -4.02 -15.13
C TYR A 65 9.30 -3.16 -14.37
N PRO A 66 8.90 -1.96 -13.90
CA PRO A 66 9.67 -1.21 -12.93
C PRO A 66 9.91 -2.07 -11.70
N ALA A 67 11.16 -2.19 -11.26
CA ALA A 67 11.59 -3.26 -10.38
C ALA A 67 12.22 -2.78 -9.06
N VAL A 68 11.82 -1.61 -8.54
CA VAL A 68 12.32 -1.11 -7.23
C VAL A 68 11.99 -2.07 -6.09
N GLY A 69 10.80 -2.68 -6.10
CA GLY A 69 10.42 -3.63 -5.06
C GLY A 69 11.28 -4.90 -5.10
N GLU A 70 11.62 -5.33 -6.30
CA GLU A 70 12.46 -6.48 -6.59
C GLU A 70 13.93 -6.18 -6.31
N VAL A 71 14.37 -4.93 -6.43
CA VAL A 71 15.68 -4.50 -5.87
C VAL A 71 15.69 -4.70 -4.36
N ILE A 72 14.63 -4.34 -3.63
CA ILE A 72 14.56 -4.63 -2.19
C ILE A 72 14.55 -6.14 -1.93
N LEU A 73 13.77 -6.90 -2.70
CA LEU A 73 13.72 -8.37 -2.59
C LEU A 73 15.09 -9.02 -2.88
N SER A 74 15.85 -8.45 -3.82
CA SER A 74 17.19 -8.90 -4.16
C SER A 74 18.14 -8.82 -2.96
N ILE A 75 18.02 -7.78 -2.12
CA ILE A 75 18.79 -7.64 -0.88
C ILE A 75 18.47 -8.78 0.11
N PHE A 76 17.21 -9.23 0.18
CA PHE A 76 16.84 -10.36 1.05
C PHE A 76 17.50 -11.65 0.59
N ILE A 77 17.47 -11.92 -0.73
CA ILE A 77 18.14 -13.08 -1.33
C ILE A 77 19.66 -13.00 -1.08
N LEU A 78 20.28 -11.84 -1.32
CA LEU A 78 21.72 -11.63 -1.12
C LEU A 78 22.17 -11.88 0.32
N LEU A 79 21.36 -11.44 1.30
CA LEU A 79 21.65 -11.60 2.72
C LEU A 79 21.21 -12.96 3.29
N GLY A 80 20.59 -13.83 2.48
CA GLY A 80 20.05 -15.11 2.95
C GLY A 80 18.88 -14.98 3.93
N ILE A 81 18.15 -13.85 3.89
CA ILE A 81 16.96 -13.64 4.72
C ILE A 81 15.80 -14.42 4.09
N PRO A 82 15.04 -15.23 4.85
CA PRO A 82 13.91 -15.96 4.29
C PRO A 82 12.91 -15.02 3.61
N LEU A 83 12.50 -15.33 2.38
CA LEU A 83 11.69 -14.41 1.56
C LEU A 83 10.31 -14.11 2.17
N GLY A 84 9.80 -14.98 3.04
CA GLY A 84 8.59 -14.73 3.83
C GLY A 84 8.69 -13.48 4.73
N PHE A 85 9.90 -12.98 5.02
CA PHE A 85 10.08 -11.73 5.76
C PHE A 85 9.89 -10.47 4.90
N PHE A 86 9.83 -10.57 3.57
CA PHE A 86 9.77 -9.41 2.68
C PHE A 86 8.64 -8.45 3.04
N ASN A 87 7.40 -8.95 3.07
CA ASN A 87 6.25 -8.14 3.41
C ASN A 87 6.01 -7.98 4.92
N ILE A 88 6.67 -8.79 5.77
CA ILE A 88 6.72 -8.55 7.23
C ILE A 88 7.50 -7.27 7.52
N VAL A 89 8.67 -7.10 6.89
CA VAL A 89 9.46 -5.86 6.99
C VAL A 89 8.67 -4.69 6.41
N ALA A 90 7.97 -4.90 5.28
CA ALA A 90 7.12 -3.88 4.68
C ALA A 90 6.04 -3.36 5.66
N ILE A 91 5.28 -4.24 6.32
CA ILE A 91 4.24 -3.78 7.27
C ILE A 91 4.82 -3.10 8.52
N ILE A 92 6.03 -3.46 8.96
CA ILE A 92 6.72 -2.74 10.04
C ILE A 92 7.05 -1.32 9.61
N ILE A 93 7.63 -1.15 8.42
CA ILE A 93 7.93 0.16 7.86
C ILE A 93 6.62 0.95 7.66
N LEU A 94 5.60 0.34 7.09
CA LEU A 94 4.29 0.96 6.88
C LEU A 94 3.68 1.46 8.19
N PHE A 95 3.76 0.69 9.28
CA PHE A 95 3.27 1.11 10.60
C PHE A 95 3.88 2.44 11.03
N PHE A 96 5.20 2.55 10.95
CA PHE A 96 5.92 3.77 11.33
C PHE A 96 5.66 4.92 10.37
N VAL A 97 5.61 4.67 9.07
CA VAL A 97 5.31 5.70 8.06
C VAL A 97 3.91 6.28 8.27
N LEU A 98 2.89 5.43 8.45
CA LEU A 98 1.52 5.86 8.72
C LEU A 98 1.39 6.61 10.05
N LYS A 99 2.17 6.21 11.06
CA LYS A 99 2.20 6.89 12.35
C LYS A 99 2.73 8.31 12.21
N ILE A 100 3.88 8.47 11.57
CA ILE A 100 4.51 9.78 11.33
C ILE A 100 3.62 10.62 10.40
N LEU A 101 3.00 10.01 9.39
CA LEU A 101 2.04 10.68 8.50
C LEU A 101 0.88 11.26 9.29
N SER A 102 0.17 10.44 10.07
CA SER A 102 -0.98 10.91 10.86
C SER A 102 -0.60 11.99 11.89
N ASP A 103 0.57 11.88 12.53
CA ASP A 103 1.09 12.91 13.43
C ASP A 103 1.29 14.26 12.70
N GLU A 104 1.79 14.26 11.46
CA GLU A 104 1.93 15.49 10.64
C GLU A 104 0.59 16.07 10.17
N TYR A 105 -0.49 15.29 10.22
CA TYR A 105 -1.86 15.75 10.04
C TYR A 105 -2.53 16.18 11.35
N GLY A 106 -1.79 16.18 12.47
CA GLY A 106 -2.25 16.68 13.77
C GLY A 106 -2.99 15.65 14.62
N ILE A 107 -3.06 14.39 14.20
CA ILE A 107 -3.68 13.32 14.99
C ILE A 107 -2.82 13.04 16.22
N ASN A 108 -3.44 12.88 17.39
CA ASN A 108 -2.70 12.56 18.60
C ASN A 108 -2.04 11.16 18.54
N LYS A 109 -0.91 10.99 19.25
CA LYS A 109 -0.08 9.76 19.25
C LYS A 109 -0.86 8.48 19.56
N TYR A 110 -1.90 8.52 20.40
CA TYR A 110 -2.68 7.32 20.73
C TYR A 110 -3.53 6.87 19.56
N VAL A 111 -4.15 7.84 18.89
CA VAL A 111 -5.01 7.65 17.74
C VAL A 111 -4.20 7.30 16.49
N SER A 112 -3.03 7.89 16.34
CA SER A 112 -2.05 7.57 15.30
C SER A 112 -1.73 6.06 15.27
N ASN A 113 -1.48 5.43 16.43
CA ASN A 113 -1.28 3.97 16.47
C ASN A 113 -2.55 3.19 16.07
N ILE A 114 -3.74 3.65 16.49
CA ILE A 114 -5.01 2.99 16.12
C ILE A 114 -5.20 3.06 14.60
N PHE A 115 -4.98 4.23 14.00
CA PHE A 115 -5.01 4.45 12.56
C PHE A 115 -4.04 3.51 11.82
N SER A 116 -2.76 3.50 12.21
CA SER A 116 -1.75 2.68 11.54
C SER A 116 -2.11 1.20 11.56
N VAL A 117 -2.51 0.67 12.73
CA VAL A 117 -2.91 -0.74 12.82
C VAL A 117 -4.20 -1.00 12.03
N SER A 118 -5.17 -0.08 12.06
CA SER A 118 -6.41 -0.23 11.29
C SER A 118 -6.17 -0.39 9.78
N VAL A 119 -5.21 0.35 9.23
CA VAL A 119 -4.82 0.23 7.81
C VAL A 119 -4.08 -1.08 7.57
N ILE A 120 -3.14 -1.47 8.43
CA ILE A 120 -2.37 -2.73 8.28
C ILE A 120 -3.29 -3.95 8.37
N THR A 121 -4.29 -3.89 9.25
CA THR A 121 -5.35 -4.88 9.34
C THR A 121 -6.46 -4.60 8.33
N LEU A 122 -6.12 -4.33 7.07
CA LEU A 122 -7.07 -4.49 5.97
C LEU A 122 -6.88 -5.89 5.40
N ASN A 123 -7.97 -6.57 5.02
CA ASN A 123 -7.87 -7.93 4.46
C ASN A 123 -6.94 -7.97 3.24
N SER A 124 -7.04 -6.94 2.40
CA SER A 124 -6.20 -6.75 1.22
C SER A 124 -4.70 -6.63 1.53
N ILE A 125 -4.33 -6.19 2.73
CA ILE A 125 -2.93 -6.11 3.19
C ILE A 125 -2.51 -7.41 3.89
N ILE A 126 -3.31 -7.90 4.85
CA ILE A 126 -2.96 -9.07 5.66
C ILE A 126 -2.69 -10.30 4.78
N ARG A 127 -3.49 -10.54 3.75
CA ARG A 127 -3.32 -11.68 2.84
C ARG A 127 -2.02 -11.63 2.01
N LEU A 128 -1.40 -10.45 1.89
CA LEU A 128 -0.17 -10.25 1.10
C LEU A 128 1.10 -10.42 1.93
N ILE A 129 0.99 -10.46 3.27
CA ILE A 129 2.14 -10.59 4.17
C ILE A 129 3.01 -11.82 3.88
N PRO A 130 2.44 -13.02 3.59
CA PRO A 130 3.26 -14.19 3.28
C PRO A 130 4.01 -14.13 1.94
N ASN A 131 3.62 -13.21 1.05
CA ASN A 131 4.00 -13.23 -0.37
C ASN A 131 5.11 -12.21 -0.66
N GLN A 132 5.77 -12.34 -1.81
CA GLN A 132 6.82 -11.45 -2.28
C GLN A 132 6.28 -10.39 -3.25
N THR A 133 5.01 -10.00 -3.06
CA THR A 133 4.35 -8.97 -3.87
C THR A 133 4.74 -7.57 -3.41
N ILE A 134 4.84 -6.65 -4.36
CA ILE A 134 5.31 -5.27 -4.16
C ILE A 134 4.22 -4.28 -3.70
N ASP A 135 2.98 -4.76 -3.54
CA ASP A 135 1.80 -3.91 -3.35
C ASP A 135 1.85 -3.14 -2.02
N ILE A 136 2.34 -3.75 -0.95
CA ILE A 136 2.53 -3.06 0.35
C ILE A 136 3.62 -1.98 0.22
N TRP A 137 4.68 -2.25 -0.54
CA TRP A 137 5.74 -1.27 -0.79
C TRP A 137 5.25 -0.04 -1.56
N LEU A 138 4.36 -0.24 -2.54
CA LEU A 138 3.68 0.87 -3.22
C LEU A 138 2.92 1.77 -2.24
N LEU A 139 2.17 1.17 -1.30
CA LEU A 139 1.47 1.93 -0.26
C LEU A 139 2.44 2.68 0.66
N ILE A 140 3.58 2.09 1.03
CA ILE A 140 4.63 2.73 1.83
C ILE A 140 5.15 3.98 1.10
N PHE A 141 5.56 3.82 -0.16
CA PHE A 141 6.14 4.93 -0.95
C PHE A 141 5.11 6.03 -1.20
N PHE A 142 3.86 5.66 -1.46
CA PHE A 142 2.75 6.60 -1.56
C PHE A 142 2.52 7.38 -0.26
N SER A 143 2.53 6.70 0.89
CA SER A 143 2.38 7.33 2.20
C SER A 143 3.55 8.25 2.54
N LEU A 144 4.78 7.88 2.17
CA LEU A 144 5.97 8.74 2.29
C LEU A 144 5.86 9.99 1.41
N ALA A 145 5.37 9.87 0.18
CA ALA A 145 5.15 11.04 -0.68
C ALA A 145 4.12 11.99 -0.06
N LEU A 146 2.99 11.49 0.44
CA LEU A 146 2.01 12.31 1.17
C LEU A 146 2.63 12.99 2.41
N LEU A 147 3.44 12.26 3.17
CA LEU A 147 4.15 12.78 4.34
C LEU A 147 5.08 13.94 3.97
N PHE A 148 5.89 13.77 2.92
CA PHE A 148 6.87 14.80 2.53
C PHE A 148 6.24 15.97 1.78
N ILE A 149 5.13 15.76 1.06
CA ILE A 149 4.28 16.84 0.55
C ILE A 149 3.75 17.66 1.74
N LYS A 150 3.21 17.00 2.77
CA LYS A 150 2.67 17.70 3.93
C LYS A 150 3.75 18.50 4.69
N LYS A 151 4.93 17.93 4.85
CA LYS A 151 6.10 18.63 5.43
C LYS A 151 6.55 19.80 4.55
N PHE A 152 6.46 19.67 3.24
CA PHE A 152 6.82 20.72 2.30
C PHE A 152 5.83 21.89 2.32
N GLU A 153 4.52 21.61 2.44
CA GLU A 153 3.49 22.62 2.69
C GLU A 153 3.81 23.45 3.93
N ASN A 154 4.24 22.78 5.01
CA ASN A 154 4.66 23.39 6.27
C ASN A 154 6.07 24.01 6.21
N GLU A 155 6.51 24.39 5.00
CA GLU A 155 7.72 25.18 4.68
C GLU A 155 9.08 24.54 4.96
N LYS A 156 9.14 23.21 5.14
CA LYS A 156 10.41 22.51 5.34
C LYS A 156 11.05 22.19 3.98
N LEU A 157 11.76 23.13 3.35
CA LEU A 157 12.44 22.91 2.05
C LEU A 157 13.32 21.64 2.00
N LYS A 158 13.87 21.23 3.16
CA LYS A 158 14.63 19.98 3.32
C LYS A 158 13.83 18.71 2.96
N SER A 159 12.50 18.79 2.84
CA SER A 159 11.66 17.66 2.42
C SER A 159 11.58 17.46 0.91
N LEU A 160 12.11 18.36 0.07
CA LEU A 160 12.05 18.20 -1.39
C LEU A 160 12.82 16.97 -1.89
N LEU A 161 14.03 16.74 -1.38
CA LEU A 161 14.82 15.57 -1.77
C LEU A 161 14.13 14.26 -1.32
N PRO A 162 13.71 14.10 -0.04
CA PRO A 162 12.89 12.96 0.38
C PRO A 162 11.58 12.79 -0.40
N LEU A 163 10.94 13.90 -0.80
CA LEU A 163 9.76 13.86 -1.67
C LEU A 163 10.12 13.29 -3.04
N GLY A 164 11.15 13.83 -3.71
CA GLY A 164 11.63 13.33 -5.00
C GLY A 164 11.99 11.84 -4.94
N LEU A 165 12.69 11.42 -3.88
CA LEU A 165 13.00 10.01 -3.63
C LEU A 165 11.72 9.16 -3.53
N SER A 166 10.75 9.60 -2.73
CA SER A 166 9.48 8.87 -2.54
C SER A 166 8.68 8.77 -3.84
N LEU A 167 8.63 9.85 -4.63
CA LEU A 167 7.97 9.87 -5.94
C LEU A 167 8.69 8.96 -6.96
N GLY A 168 10.02 8.94 -6.96
CA GLY A 168 10.82 8.00 -7.76
C GLY A 168 10.55 6.54 -7.38
N LEU A 169 10.46 6.25 -6.09
CA LEU A 169 10.12 4.92 -5.58
C LEU A 169 8.70 4.50 -5.99
N ILE A 170 7.71 5.40 -5.96
CA ILE A 170 6.33 5.12 -6.42
C ILE A 170 6.32 4.69 -7.90
N ILE A 171 6.92 5.47 -8.80
CA ILE A 171 6.90 5.11 -10.23
C ILE A 171 7.82 3.94 -10.56
N GLY A 172 8.85 3.73 -9.75
CA GLY A 172 9.83 2.66 -9.93
C GLY A 172 9.37 1.32 -9.37
N VAL A 173 8.35 1.27 -8.50
CA VAL A 173 7.85 0.01 -7.95
C VAL A 173 6.79 -0.62 -8.84
N LYS A 174 5.92 0.17 -9.51
CA LYS A 174 4.82 -0.36 -10.33
C LYS A 174 4.37 0.66 -11.36
N TYR A 175 3.84 0.18 -12.50
CA TYR A 175 3.29 1.05 -13.54
C TYR A 175 2.15 1.96 -13.04
N SER A 176 1.29 1.47 -12.15
CA SER A 176 0.25 2.29 -11.51
C SER A 176 0.82 3.49 -10.74
N GLY A 177 2.09 3.43 -10.35
CA GLY A 177 2.81 4.52 -9.70
C GLY A 177 2.88 5.80 -10.54
N LEU A 178 2.98 5.71 -11.87
CA LEU A 178 2.94 6.89 -12.74
C LEU A 178 1.61 7.64 -12.62
N VAL A 179 0.52 6.89 -12.52
CA VAL A 179 -0.81 7.47 -12.38
C VAL A 179 -0.96 8.14 -11.02
N TYR A 180 -0.46 7.51 -9.95
CA TYR A 180 -0.46 8.11 -8.61
C TYR A 180 0.44 9.34 -8.53
N LEU A 181 1.60 9.33 -9.21
CA LEU A 181 2.46 10.49 -9.36
C LEU A 181 1.70 11.66 -10.00
N LEU A 182 1.02 11.41 -11.13
CA LEU A 182 0.23 12.41 -11.82
C LEU A 182 -0.86 12.99 -10.92
N ILE A 183 -1.61 12.15 -10.21
CA ILE A 183 -2.66 12.58 -9.28
C ILE A 183 -2.09 13.46 -8.16
N LEU A 184 -0.97 13.05 -7.55
CA LEU A 184 -0.31 13.87 -6.52
C LEU A 184 0.15 15.22 -7.08
N PHE A 185 0.73 15.25 -8.28
CA PHE A 185 1.11 16.50 -8.94
C PHE A 185 -0.09 17.38 -9.27
N LEU A 186 -1.21 16.81 -9.74
CA LEU A 186 -2.42 17.57 -10.05
C LEU A 186 -3.01 18.22 -8.80
N VAL A 187 -3.13 17.46 -7.70
CA VAL A 187 -3.72 17.97 -6.45
C VAL A 187 -2.81 19.01 -5.78
N TYR A 188 -1.50 18.75 -5.75
CA TYR A 188 -0.54 19.61 -5.07
C TYR A 188 0.25 20.52 -6.02
N PHE A 189 -0.21 20.71 -7.26
CA PHE A 189 0.49 21.49 -8.28
C PHE A 189 0.90 22.87 -7.75
N LYS A 190 -0.08 23.61 -7.19
CA LYS A 190 0.18 24.95 -6.64
C LYS A 190 1.18 24.93 -5.49
N VAL A 191 1.13 23.91 -4.63
CA VAL A 191 2.05 23.79 -3.49
C VAL A 191 3.47 23.53 -3.99
N ILE A 192 3.64 22.54 -4.85
CA ILE A 192 4.94 22.11 -5.38
C ILE A 192 5.57 23.24 -6.18
N PHE A 193 4.82 23.89 -7.08
CA PHE A 193 5.35 24.86 -8.03
C PHE A 193 5.53 26.28 -7.48
N LYS A 194 4.87 26.66 -6.38
CA LYS A 194 4.99 28.02 -5.79
C LYS A 194 6.41 28.36 -5.32
N LYS A 195 7.21 27.36 -4.95
CA LYS A 195 8.56 27.54 -4.37
C LYS A 195 9.67 27.02 -5.28
N ILE A 196 9.40 26.90 -6.59
CA ILE A 196 10.35 26.31 -7.52
C ILE A 196 11.43 27.31 -7.93
N ASN A 197 12.67 26.88 -7.78
CA ASN A 197 13.85 27.40 -8.46
C ASN A 197 14.61 26.20 -9.05
N ILE A 198 15.64 26.44 -9.86
CA ILE A 198 16.39 25.35 -10.53
C ILE A 198 16.96 24.32 -9.54
N LYS A 199 17.45 24.77 -8.37
CA LYS A 199 17.98 23.88 -7.32
C LYS A 199 16.89 22.98 -6.75
N ASN A 200 15.70 23.53 -6.51
CA ASN A 200 14.54 22.79 -6.03
C ASN A 200 14.00 21.81 -7.08
N LEU A 201 14.06 22.17 -8.37
CA LEU A 201 13.77 21.22 -9.46
C LEU A 201 14.73 20.06 -9.45
N ILE A 202 16.03 20.31 -9.30
CA ILE A 202 17.04 19.24 -9.25
C ILE A 202 16.77 18.31 -8.06
N TYR A 203 16.53 18.85 -6.86
CA TYR A 203 16.23 18.01 -5.69
C TYR A 203 14.95 17.18 -5.82
N LEU A 204 13.95 17.68 -6.55
CA LEU A 204 12.70 16.95 -6.77
C LEU A 204 12.83 15.93 -7.90
N PHE A 205 13.31 16.35 -9.07
CA PHE A 205 13.27 15.55 -10.29
C PHE A 205 14.47 14.63 -10.49
N LEU A 206 15.67 14.98 -10.00
CA LEU A 206 16.83 14.10 -10.15
C LEU A 206 16.56 12.71 -9.54
N PRO A 207 16.05 12.58 -8.29
CA PRO A 207 15.72 11.27 -7.74
C PRO A 207 14.58 10.54 -8.47
N ILE A 208 13.57 11.29 -8.96
CA ILE A 208 12.47 10.70 -9.74
C ILE A 208 13.03 10.04 -10.99
N LEU A 209 13.92 10.73 -11.71
CA LEU A 209 14.52 10.24 -12.94
C LEU A 209 15.49 9.08 -12.69
N THR A 210 16.34 9.17 -11.65
CA THR A 210 17.37 8.15 -11.40
C THR A 210 16.82 6.87 -10.76
N ILE A 211 15.82 6.96 -9.88
CA ILE A 211 15.26 5.77 -9.21
C ILE A 211 14.10 5.19 -9.99
N GLY A 212 13.19 6.06 -10.43
CA GLY A 212 11.96 5.66 -11.09
C GLY A 212 12.10 5.65 -12.60
N GLY A 213 12.50 6.80 -13.17
CA GLY A 213 12.65 7.01 -14.61
C GLY A 213 13.64 6.05 -15.27
N PHE A 214 14.64 5.56 -14.53
CA PHE A 214 15.60 4.57 -14.99
C PHE A 214 14.96 3.34 -15.65
N TRP A 215 13.90 2.78 -15.06
CA TRP A 215 13.24 1.58 -15.58
C TRP A 215 12.58 1.83 -16.94
N TYR A 216 11.91 2.97 -17.08
CA TYR A 216 11.25 3.38 -18.32
C TYR A 216 12.26 3.71 -19.41
N PHE A 217 13.35 4.39 -19.04
CA PHE A 217 14.44 4.69 -19.96
C PHE A 217 15.14 3.41 -20.45
N ARG A 218 15.41 2.47 -19.54
CA ARG A 218 15.92 1.13 -19.89
C ARG A 218 15.02 0.45 -20.92
N ASN A 219 13.71 0.41 -20.66
CA ASN A 219 12.76 -0.24 -21.56
C ASN A 219 12.76 0.43 -22.94
N TYR A 220 12.78 1.76 -22.99
CA TYR A 220 12.88 2.49 -24.25
C TYR A 220 14.15 2.13 -25.05
N LEU A 221 15.32 2.05 -24.40
CA LEU A 221 16.56 1.68 -25.09
C LEU A 221 16.55 0.26 -25.65
N LEU A 222 15.90 -0.68 -24.96
CA LEU A 222 15.91 -2.10 -25.33
C LEU A 222 14.87 -2.45 -26.39
N ILE A 223 13.66 -1.89 -26.29
CA ILE A 223 12.50 -2.32 -27.09
C ILE A 223 11.71 -1.17 -27.71
N ASN A 224 12.24 0.07 -27.66
CA ASN A 224 11.58 1.28 -28.17
C ASN A 224 10.18 1.53 -27.58
N ASN A 225 9.91 1.03 -26.37
CA ASN A 225 8.67 1.29 -25.63
C ASN A 225 8.99 1.46 -24.13
N PRO A 226 8.83 2.66 -23.54
CA PRO A 226 9.15 2.89 -22.13
C PRO A 226 8.17 2.18 -21.17
N PHE A 227 6.98 1.84 -21.64
CA PHE A 227 5.90 1.22 -20.86
C PHE A 227 5.69 -0.26 -21.20
N TYR A 228 6.63 -0.89 -21.93
CA TYR A 228 6.53 -2.28 -22.34
C TYR A 228 6.27 -3.21 -21.13
N PRO A 229 5.31 -4.14 -21.18
CA PRO A 229 4.62 -4.69 -22.35
C PRO A 229 3.32 -3.97 -22.75
N ILE A 230 2.98 -2.84 -22.13
CA ILE A 230 1.71 -2.14 -22.38
C ILE A 230 1.75 -1.43 -23.74
N ASN A 231 0.66 -1.55 -24.51
CA ASN A 231 0.43 -0.74 -25.71
C ASN A 231 -0.28 0.56 -25.33
N ILE A 232 0.45 1.68 -25.34
CA ILE A 232 -0.08 3.00 -24.93
C ILE A 232 0.68 4.13 -25.62
N LEU A 233 0.02 5.27 -25.85
CA LEU A 233 0.63 6.49 -26.42
C LEU A 233 1.36 6.27 -27.76
N GLY A 234 0.91 5.31 -28.56
CA GLY A 234 1.53 4.97 -29.86
C GLY A 234 2.74 4.03 -29.75
N PHE A 235 3.16 3.64 -28.55
CA PHE A 235 4.20 2.63 -28.37
C PHE A 235 3.60 1.22 -28.47
N THR A 236 4.17 0.39 -29.33
CA THR A 236 3.75 -1.00 -29.52
C THR A 236 4.14 -1.86 -28.31
N GLY A 237 3.14 -2.48 -27.68
CA GLY A 237 3.32 -3.44 -26.58
C GLY A 237 3.42 -4.89 -27.05
N SER A 238 3.39 -5.83 -26.10
CA SER A 238 3.29 -7.26 -26.41
C SER A 238 1.86 -7.61 -26.84
N SER A 239 1.71 -8.39 -27.91
CA SER A 239 0.41 -8.92 -28.37
C SER A 239 -0.29 -9.78 -27.32
N ASP A 240 0.51 -10.41 -26.47
CA ASP A 240 0.04 -11.37 -25.46
C ASP A 240 -0.34 -10.67 -24.16
N PHE A 241 -0.08 -9.37 -24.06
CA PHE A 241 -0.46 -8.54 -22.91
C PHE A 241 -1.82 -7.87 -23.19
N GLN A 242 -2.86 -8.69 -23.30
CA GLN A 242 -4.24 -8.23 -23.43
C GLN A 242 -4.89 -8.18 -22.05
N LEU A 243 -5.48 -7.04 -21.70
CA LEU A 243 -6.07 -6.82 -20.38
C LEU A 243 -7.57 -6.59 -20.54
N VAL A 244 -8.40 -7.38 -19.85
CA VAL A 244 -9.79 -7.00 -19.59
C VAL A 244 -9.75 -5.93 -18.50
N GLU A 245 -10.45 -4.81 -18.67
CA GLU A 245 -10.41 -3.70 -17.70
C GLU A 245 -11.42 -3.92 -16.56
N THR A 246 -11.11 -3.50 -15.32
CA THR A 246 -11.92 -3.68 -14.11
C THR A 246 -13.36 -3.18 -14.22
N TYR A 247 -13.62 -2.13 -15.01
CA TYR A 247 -14.98 -1.64 -15.20
C TYR A 247 -15.84 -2.60 -16.03
N LYS A 248 -15.25 -3.45 -16.89
CA LYS A 248 -16.00 -4.38 -17.75
C LYS A 248 -16.77 -5.43 -16.94
N PRO A 249 -16.18 -6.09 -15.93
CA PRO A 249 -16.94 -6.90 -14.99
C PRO A 249 -18.15 -6.18 -14.39
N LEU A 250 -18.05 -4.89 -14.04
CA LEU A 250 -19.15 -4.10 -13.45
C LEU A 250 -20.37 -3.96 -14.38
N LEU A 251 -20.16 -4.03 -15.70
CA LEU A 251 -21.21 -3.90 -16.70
C LEU A 251 -22.01 -5.20 -16.92
N THR A 252 -21.62 -6.30 -16.28
CA THR A 252 -22.38 -7.56 -16.33
C THR A 252 -23.52 -7.58 -15.32
N SER A 253 -24.53 -8.43 -15.53
CA SER A 253 -25.71 -8.53 -14.66
C SER A 253 -25.38 -8.79 -13.19
N ASN A 254 -24.28 -9.51 -12.90
CA ASN A 254 -23.82 -9.82 -11.54
C ASN A 254 -22.57 -9.02 -11.13
N GLY A 255 -22.05 -8.18 -12.02
CA GLY A 255 -20.78 -7.48 -11.86
C GLY A 255 -20.75 -6.56 -10.65
N LEU A 256 -21.75 -5.69 -10.55
CA LEU A 256 -21.90 -4.76 -9.43
C LEU A 256 -22.02 -5.50 -8.09
N TYR A 257 -22.77 -6.60 -8.05
CA TYR A 257 -22.91 -7.43 -6.86
C TYR A 257 -21.56 -8.00 -6.42
N LEU A 258 -20.83 -8.64 -7.33
CA LEU A 258 -19.49 -9.21 -7.06
C LEU A 258 -18.50 -8.13 -6.61
N PHE A 259 -18.57 -6.95 -7.21
CA PHE A 259 -17.74 -5.82 -6.85
C PHE A 259 -18.03 -5.32 -5.43
N VAL A 260 -19.30 -5.11 -5.08
CA VAL A 260 -19.70 -4.66 -3.74
C VAL A 260 -19.35 -5.72 -2.71
N GLU A 261 -19.58 -7.00 -3.01
CA GLU A 261 -19.18 -8.12 -2.15
C GLU A 261 -17.67 -8.13 -1.91
N ALA A 262 -16.86 -7.99 -2.97
CA ALA A 262 -15.40 -7.90 -2.87
C ALA A 262 -14.96 -6.67 -2.06
N LEU A 263 -15.56 -5.50 -2.31
CA LEU A 263 -15.25 -4.27 -1.60
C LEU A 263 -15.53 -4.41 -0.09
N ILE A 264 -16.70 -4.95 0.29
CA ILE A 264 -17.05 -5.22 1.69
C ILE A 264 -16.14 -6.27 2.30
N SER A 265 -15.83 -7.35 1.56
CA SER A 265 -14.93 -8.39 2.04
C SER A 265 -13.53 -7.85 2.33
N GLU A 266 -13.02 -6.95 1.49
CA GLU A 266 -11.64 -6.46 1.58
C GLU A 266 -11.46 -5.28 2.53
N TYR A 267 -12.50 -4.44 2.68
CA TYR A 267 -12.46 -3.20 3.45
C TYR A 267 -13.39 -3.17 4.65
N LEU A 268 -14.30 -4.13 4.81
CA LEU A 268 -15.21 -4.28 5.94
C LEU A 268 -15.94 -2.96 6.26
N ILE A 269 -15.80 -2.47 7.50
CA ILE A 269 -16.41 -1.22 7.96
C ILE A 269 -15.93 0.01 7.19
N TRP A 270 -14.76 -0.06 6.55
CA TRP A 270 -14.15 1.09 5.87
C TRP A 270 -14.87 1.43 4.56
N VAL A 271 -15.80 0.59 4.10
CA VAL A 271 -16.75 0.97 3.04
C VAL A 271 -17.70 2.08 3.51
N LEU A 272 -17.91 2.23 4.83
CA LEU A 272 -18.82 3.23 5.42
C LEU A 272 -18.17 4.62 5.61
N ILE A 273 -16.95 4.85 5.09
CA ILE A 273 -16.24 6.14 5.22
C ILE A 273 -17.11 7.35 4.85
N PRO A 274 -17.87 7.36 3.73
CA PRO A 274 -18.70 8.52 3.38
C PRO A 274 -19.68 8.94 4.49
N ILE A 275 -20.23 7.96 5.22
CA ILE A 275 -21.15 8.20 6.34
C ILE A 275 -20.42 8.90 7.49
N PHE A 276 -19.21 8.44 7.85
CA PHE A 276 -18.40 9.09 8.89
C PHE A 276 -18.05 10.52 8.53
N LEU A 277 -17.64 10.77 7.29
CA LEU A 277 -17.31 12.11 6.82
C LEU A 277 -18.52 13.04 6.89
N PHE A 278 -19.70 12.57 6.44
CA PHE A 278 -20.94 13.32 6.49
C PHE A 278 -21.37 13.69 7.92
N ILE A 279 -21.27 12.75 8.86
CA ILE A 279 -21.70 12.94 10.25
C ILE A 279 -20.77 13.88 11.02
N SER A 280 -19.47 13.84 10.73
CA SER A 280 -18.46 14.54 11.55
C SER A 280 -18.59 16.07 11.56
N LYS A 281 -19.21 16.69 10.54
CA LYS A 281 -19.35 18.16 10.34
C LYS A 281 -18.05 18.97 10.55
N SER A 282 -16.89 18.33 10.57
CA SER A 282 -15.61 18.95 10.92
C SER A 282 -14.91 19.51 9.68
N LYS A 283 -13.76 20.18 9.89
CA LYS A 283 -12.96 20.72 8.78
C LYS A 283 -12.37 19.56 7.98
N ILE A 284 -13.01 19.27 6.86
CA ILE A 284 -12.57 18.26 5.91
C ILE A 284 -11.32 18.74 5.15
N ASN A 285 -10.26 17.93 5.15
CA ASN A 285 -9.12 18.16 4.27
C ASN A 285 -9.49 17.79 2.82
N LYS A 286 -9.80 18.81 2.01
CA LYS A 286 -10.22 18.64 0.62
C LYS A 286 -9.19 17.89 -0.23
N SER A 287 -7.90 18.10 0.02
CA SER A 287 -6.82 17.45 -0.73
C SER A 287 -6.87 15.93 -0.57
N LEU A 288 -7.09 15.43 0.65
CA LEU A 288 -7.22 13.99 0.90
C LEU A 288 -8.44 13.37 0.20
N ILE A 289 -9.59 14.06 0.20
CA ILE A 289 -10.77 13.59 -0.55
C ILE A 289 -10.45 13.50 -2.04
N VAL A 290 -9.89 14.57 -2.62
CA VAL A 290 -9.62 14.62 -4.06
C VAL A 290 -8.62 13.53 -4.44
N ILE A 291 -7.56 13.32 -3.66
CA ILE A 291 -6.59 12.24 -3.89
C ILE A 291 -7.28 10.88 -3.86
N SER A 292 -8.11 10.62 -2.84
CA SER A 292 -8.82 9.36 -2.71
C SER A 292 -9.79 9.09 -3.85
N VAL A 293 -10.55 10.10 -4.27
CA VAL A 293 -11.50 9.98 -5.39
C VAL A 293 -10.74 9.80 -6.70
N LEU A 294 -9.71 10.61 -6.95
CA LEU A 294 -8.93 10.50 -8.19
C LEU A 294 -8.17 9.18 -8.26
N ASN A 295 -7.62 8.65 -7.16
CA ASN A 295 -6.95 7.34 -7.15
C ASN A 295 -7.93 6.18 -7.35
N PHE A 296 -9.23 6.36 -7.07
CA PHE A 296 -10.25 5.35 -7.37
C PHE A 296 -10.49 5.20 -8.88
N ILE A 297 -10.31 6.27 -9.67
CA ILE A 297 -10.58 6.25 -11.12
C ILE A 297 -9.64 5.27 -11.86
N PRO A 298 -8.30 5.32 -11.73
CA PRO A 298 -7.38 4.40 -12.40
C PRO A 298 -7.68 2.93 -12.12
N PHE A 299 -8.14 2.62 -10.91
CA PHE A 299 -8.50 1.26 -10.53
C PHE A 299 -9.60 0.67 -11.42
N LEU A 300 -10.55 1.49 -11.89
CA LEU A 300 -11.60 1.07 -12.83
C LEU A 300 -11.03 0.63 -14.18
N PHE A 301 -9.82 1.06 -14.54
CA PHE A 301 -9.15 0.74 -15.80
C PHE A 301 -8.01 -0.27 -15.65
N PHE A 302 -7.77 -0.79 -14.45
CA PHE A 302 -6.74 -1.81 -14.25
C PHE A 302 -7.13 -3.16 -14.85
N PRO A 303 -6.15 -4.02 -15.13
CA PRO A 303 -6.42 -5.37 -15.62
C PRO A 303 -7.24 -6.18 -14.62
N SER A 304 -8.22 -6.93 -15.11
CA SER A 304 -9.18 -7.70 -14.35
C SER A 304 -9.70 -8.88 -15.18
N ASP A 305 -10.69 -9.57 -14.63
CA ASP A 305 -11.42 -10.68 -15.25
C ASP A 305 -12.81 -10.74 -14.60
N PHE A 306 -13.73 -11.51 -15.17
CA PHE A 306 -15.07 -11.74 -14.66
C PHE A 306 -15.10 -12.70 -13.46
N SER A 307 -13.97 -13.36 -13.15
CA SER A 307 -13.89 -14.26 -12.00
C SER A 307 -13.89 -13.47 -10.68
N ARG A 308 -14.68 -13.95 -9.71
CA ARG A 308 -14.76 -13.36 -8.38
C ARG A 308 -13.39 -13.23 -7.72
N GLN A 309 -12.53 -14.24 -7.85
CA GLN A 309 -11.19 -14.26 -7.25
C GLN A 309 -10.32 -13.13 -7.78
N ILE A 310 -10.38 -12.85 -9.08
CA ILE A 310 -9.60 -11.76 -9.69
C ILE A 310 -10.16 -10.39 -9.29
N ILE A 311 -11.49 -10.22 -9.26
CA ILE A 311 -12.12 -8.99 -8.76
C ILE A 311 -11.68 -8.71 -7.31
N THR A 312 -11.76 -9.73 -6.44
CA THR A 312 -11.32 -9.63 -5.05
C THR A 312 -9.81 -9.36 -4.94
N SER A 313 -8.98 -10.03 -5.74
CA SER A 313 -7.53 -9.77 -5.80
C SER A 313 -7.22 -8.32 -6.15
N ASN A 314 -7.91 -7.78 -7.17
CA ASN A 314 -7.74 -6.41 -7.65
C ASN A 314 -8.08 -5.35 -6.62
N MET A 315 -8.92 -5.64 -5.62
CA MET A 315 -9.18 -4.70 -4.54
C MET A 315 -7.91 -4.24 -3.84
N ARG A 316 -6.80 -5.02 -3.88
CA ARG A 316 -5.50 -4.55 -3.36
C ARG A 316 -5.13 -3.19 -3.95
N PHE A 317 -5.39 -2.91 -5.21
CA PHE A 317 -5.05 -1.63 -5.82
C PHE A 317 -5.74 -0.40 -5.20
N LEU A 318 -6.84 -0.59 -4.47
CA LEU A 318 -7.57 0.50 -3.83
C LEU A 318 -6.95 0.98 -2.52
N TYR A 319 -5.90 0.34 -1.95
CA TYR A 319 -5.32 0.82 -0.68
C TYR A 319 -4.78 2.26 -0.76
N VAL A 320 -4.33 2.75 -1.93
CA VAL A 320 -3.85 4.14 -2.09
C VAL A 320 -5.00 5.15 -2.13
N SER A 321 -6.22 4.68 -2.37
CA SER A 321 -7.45 5.47 -2.34
C SER A 321 -8.09 5.43 -0.97
N ILE A 322 -8.15 4.23 -0.38
CA ILE A 322 -8.80 3.97 0.91
C ILE A 322 -7.95 4.48 2.08
N MET A 323 -6.62 4.33 2.08
CA MET A 323 -5.78 4.78 3.19
C MET A 323 -5.96 6.29 3.50
N PRO A 324 -5.92 7.22 2.53
CA PRO A 324 -6.18 8.63 2.82
C PRO A 324 -7.61 8.91 3.30
N LEU A 325 -8.60 8.12 2.88
CA LEU A 325 -9.97 8.21 3.40
C LEU A 325 -10.07 7.76 4.86
N ILE A 326 -9.40 6.66 5.22
CA ILE A 326 -9.29 6.20 6.61
C ILE A 326 -8.62 7.29 7.44
N LEU A 327 -7.50 7.83 6.98
CA LEU A 327 -6.79 8.94 7.64
C LEU A 327 -7.75 10.12 7.87
N LEU A 328 -8.49 10.52 6.83
CA LEU A 328 -9.45 11.61 6.91
C LEU A 328 -10.57 11.34 7.93
N CYS A 329 -11.07 10.10 8.04
CA CYS A 329 -12.03 9.74 9.08
C CYS A 329 -11.47 9.96 10.48
N PHE A 330 -10.22 9.54 10.73
CA PHE A 330 -9.56 9.77 12.02
C PHE A 330 -9.36 11.26 12.32
N ILE A 331 -8.92 12.06 11.35
CA ILE A 331 -8.81 13.52 11.48
C ILE A 331 -10.18 14.14 11.80
N SER A 332 -11.22 13.71 11.08
CA SER A 332 -12.53 14.37 11.12
C SER A 332 -13.29 14.10 12.41
N VAL A 333 -13.05 12.95 13.03
CA VAL A 333 -13.78 12.48 14.22
C VAL A 333 -13.02 12.78 15.52
N GLU A 334 -11.73 13.13 15.46
CA GLU A 334 -10.95 13.53 16.64
C GLU A 334 -11.61 14.72 17.35
N ASN A 335 -11.78 14.62 18.67
CA ASN A 335 -12.49 15.59 19.52
C ASN A 335 -14.00 15.73 19.24
N THR A 336 -14.62 14.77 18.53
CA THR A 336 -16.07 14.70 18.38
C THR A 336 -16.67 13.60 19.26
N LYS A 337 -17.99 13.65 19.50
CA LYS A 337 -18.70 12.58 20.23
C LYS A 337 -18.63 11.19 19.56
N PHE A 338 -18.25 11.13 18.28
CA PHE A 338 -18.16 9.89 17.50
C PHE A 338 -16.79 9.21 17.60
N GLU A 339 -15.83 9.82 18.30
CA GLU A 339 -14.47 9.33 18.49
C GLU A 339 -14.43 7.89 18.99
N LYS A 340 -15.13 7.62 20.10
CA LYS A 340 -15.18 6.29 20.70
C LYS A 340 -15.80 5.25 19.78
N LEU A 341 -16.82 5.63 19.00
CA LEU A 341 -17.50 4.73 18.07
C LEU A 341 -16.54 4.29 16.95
N LEU A 342 -15.83 5.24 16.33
CA LEU A 342 -14.87 4.94 15.27
C LEU A 342 -13.80 3.95 15.75
N TYR A 343 -13.29 4.11 16.97
CA TYR A 343 -12.25 3.22 17.49
C TYR A 343 -12.75 1.82 17.84
N ILE A 344 -13.99 1.70 18.34
CA ILE A 344 -14.63 0.40 18.57
C ILE A 344 -14.82 -0.32 17.24
N LEU A 345 -15.34 0.37 16.22
CA LEU A 345 -15.53 -0.21 14.90
C LEU A 345 -14.18 -0.63 14.30
N SER A 346 -13.17 0.23 14.37
CA SER A 346 -11.80 -0.09 13.95
C SER A 346 -11.28 -1.36 14.62
N LEU A 347 -11.53 -1.52 15.93
CA LEU A 347 -11.10 -2.70 16.67
C LEU A 347 -11.84 -3.96 16.21
N LEU A 348 -13.16 -3.87 16.02
CA LEU A 348 -13.97 -4.99 15.51
C LEU A 348 -13.50 -5.40 14.11
N SER A 349 -13.19 -4.43 13.26
CA SER A 349 -12.62 -4.69 11.93
C SER A 349 -11.28 -5.43 12.05
N SER A 350 -10.33 -4.93 12.85
CA SER A 350 -9.03 -5.58 13.05
C SER A 350 -9.16 -6.99 13.61
N ILE A 351 -10.04 -7.21 14.59
CA ILE A 351 -10.25 -8.54 15.20
C ILE A 351 -10.90 -9.51 14.20
N SER A 352 -11.85 -9.05 13.40
CA SER A 352 -12.55 -9.91 12.43
C SER A 352 -11.61 -10.54 11.40
N ILE A 353 -10.46 -9.93 11.14
CA ILE A 353 -9.46 -10.45 10.21
C ILE A 353 -8.61 -11.53 10.86
N LEU A 354 -8.41 -11.46 12.18
CA LEU A 354 -7.66 -12.47 12.92
C LEU A 354 -8.36 -13.85 12.87
N SER A 355 -9.66 -13.91 12.57
CA SER A 355 -10.37 -15.19 12.41
C SER A 355 -9.98 -15.95 11.15
N GLN A 356 -9.27 -15.33 10.21
CA GLN A 356 -8.83 -15.96 8.97
C GLN A 356 -7.54 -16.78 9.13
N PHE A 357 -6.89 -16.72 10.30
CA PHE A 357 -5.66 -17.47 10.53
C PHE A 357 -5.92 -18.95 10.80
N ASN A 358 -5.21 -19.81 10.05
CA ASN A 358 -5.41 -21.27 9.99
C ASN A 358 -5.16 -22.02 11.32
N TYR A 359 -4.61 -21.38 12.36
CA TYR A 359 -4.28 -22.01 13.64
C TYR A 359 -4.91 -21.28 14.84
N TYR A 360 -6.03 -21.86 15.29
CA TYR A 360 -6.78 -21.74 16.54
C TYR A 360 -7.03 -20.35 17.15
N PRO A 361 -8.32 -19.94 17.32
CA PRO A 361 -8.72 -18.81 18.18
C PRO A 361 -8.23 -18.94 19.64
N LYS A 362 -7.73 -20.10 20.06
CA LYS A 362 -7.14 -20.36 21.38
C LYS A 362 -5.87 -19.54 21.66
N LEU A 363 -4.98 -19.33 20.68
CA LEU A 363 -3.80 -18.49 20.87
C LEU A 363 -4.16 -17.01 20.92
N ILE A 364 -5.11 -16.56 20.10
CA ILE A 364 -5.65 -15.19 20.15
C ILE A 364 -6.34 -14.94 21.49
N LEU A 365 -7.18 -15.86 21.94
CA LEU A 365 -7.81 -15.81 23.26
C LEU A 365 -6.78 -15.88 24.38
N PHE A 366 -5.75 -16.73 24.29
CA PHE A 366 -4.66 -16.82 25.26
C PHE A 366 -3.85 -15.52 25.34
N TRP A 367 -3.49 -14.92 24.20
CA TRP A 367 -2.78 -13.64 24.15
C TRP A 367 -3.65 -12.49 24.64
N LEU A 368 -4.93 -12.42 24.24
CA LEU A 368 -5.88 -11.47 24.79
C LEU A 368 -6.04 -11.64 26.30
N THR A 369 -6.08 -12.89 26.79
CA THR A 369 -6.22 -13.19 28.22
C THR A 369 -4.96 -12.79 28.99
N ILE A 370 -3.75 -13.15 28.52
CA ILE A 370 -2.48 -12.68 29.09
C ILE A 370 -2.42 -11.16 29.11
N PHE A 371 -2.79 -10.52 28.00
CA PHE A 371 -2.75 -9.08 27.87
C PHE A 371 -3.72 -8.40 28.85
N ILE A 372 -4.94 -8.92 28.99
CA ILE A 372 -5.92 -8.47 29.97
C ILE A 372 -5.41 -8.70 31.39
N LEU A 373 -4.86 -9.87 31.71
CA LEU A 373 -4.36 -10.24 33.04
C LEU A 373 -3.17 -9.38 33.51
N ILE A 374 -2.17 -9.18 32.64
CA ILE A 374 -1.05 -8.26 32.92
C ILE A 374 -1.56 -6.84 33.14
N TYR A 375 -2.60 -6.44 32.40
CA TYR A 375 -3.13 -5.09 32.45
C TYR A 375 -4.00 -4.83 33.70
N THR A 376 -4.82 -5.80 34.13
CA THR A 376 -5.65 -5.67 35.33
C THR A 376 -4.82 -5.69 36.61
N ASN A 377 -3.67 -6.40 36.62
CA ASN A 377 -2.80 -6.50 37.79
C ASN A 377 -1.90 -5.28 38.01
N HIS A 378 -1.69 -4.42 37.00
CA HIS A 378 -0.91 -3.17 37.15
C HIS A 378 -1.71 -1.97 37.69
N LYS A 379 -2.98 -2.18 38.05
CA LYS A 379 -3.89 -1.14 38.60
C LYS A 379 -4.30 -1.36 40.06
N LYS A 380 -3.73 -2.37 40.71
CA LYS A 380 -3.65 -2.46 42.17
C LYS A 380 -2.22 -2.11 42.56
#